data_AF-A0A5E4BE48-F1
#
_entry.id   AF-A0A5E4BE48-F1
#
_cell.length_a   1.000
_cell.length_b   1.000
_cell.length_c   1.000
_cell.angle_alpha   90.00
_cell.angle_beta   90.00
_cell.angle_gamma   90.00
#
_symmetry.space_group_name_H-M   'P 1'
#
loop_
_entity.id
_entity.type
_entity.pdbx_description
1 polymer ?
#
loop_
_entity_poly.entity_id
_entity_poly.type
_entity_poly.pdbx_seq_one_letter_code
_entity_poly.pdbx_strand_id
1 'polypeptide(L)'
;MNGVLIPHTPIAVDFWSLRRASTARLFFLSHMHSDHTVGLSSTWARPLYCSPITAHLLHRHLQVSKQWIRTLEVGESHVLPLDETGRETMTVTLIDANHCPGSVMFLFEGYFGTILYTGDFRYTPSMLKEPALTLGKQIHTLYLDNTNCNPALVLPSRQEAAQQIIRLIRKYPQHNIKIGLYSLGKESLLEQLALEFRTWVVLSPRRLELVQLLGLADVFTVEEKAGRIHAVDHTEICRSSMLHWNQSHPTIAILPTSRKIHTSHPDIHIIPYSDHSSYSELRTFVAALKPCQVLPIVSRQPCGDYFKDSLSPRLSMPLIPDSVQQYMSSSSRKPSFLWLLERKLKRPRIQGVVFETPEENTDQSQADRDSKKTKKENLSPWPRDFEKQHPPHSLRVKKQFFPDPCSQEWDKAAPFCESQKMVTVLTAPLGFSVQLKTPDEKFISPKPREEIGLDPPLIPREDNNGPAATGDQSDWISHDSPPSHSSKAAPLLVTEFRSLALKYLLTPVNFFQAGFSSKSFDQQVEKYHQPSLK
;
A
#
# COMPACT_ATOMS: atom_id res chain seq x y z
N MET A 1 1.18 -11.37 -4.01
CA MET A 1 0.52 -10.58 -5.06
C MET A 1 -0.88 -10.31 -4.55
N ASN A 2 -1.16 -9.05 -4.24
CA ASN A 2 -2.43 -8.60 -3.67
C ASN A 2 -3.19 -7.77 -4.73
N GLY A 3 -3.42 -8.38 -5.90
CA GLY A 3 -4.06 -7.75 -7.04
C GLY A 3 -5.33 -8.49 -7.46
N VAL A 4 -6.26 -7.76 -8.05
CA VAL A 4 -7.60 -8.24 -8.37
C VAL A 4 -7.96 -7.95 -9.82
N LEU A 5 -8.54 -8.95 -10.49
CA LEU A 5 -9.32 -8.77 -11.71
C LEU A 5 -10.77 -8.59 -11.29
N ILE A 6 -11.35 -7.42 -11.53
CA ILE A 6 -12.72 -7.13 -11.10
C ILE A 6 -13.69 -7.90 -12.01
N PRO A 7 -14.45 -8.88 -11.49
CA PRO A 7 -15.33 -9.72 -12.30
C PRO A 7 -16.33 -8.90 -13.09
N HIS A 8 -16.68 -9.39 -14.29
CA HIS A 8 -17.66 -8.75 -15.18
C HIS A 8 -17.29 -7.32 -15.62
N THR A 9 -16.02 -6.94 -15.52
CA THR A 9 -15.50 -5.65 -16.00
C THR A 9 -14.17 -5.82 -16.74
N PRO A 10 -13.74 -4.83 -17.54
CA PRO A 10 -12.40 -4.79 -18.12
C PRO A 10 -11.32 -4.26 -17.14
N ILE A 11 -11.58 -4.19 -15.83
CA ILE A 11 -10.74 -3.50 -14.85
C ILE A 11 -9.83 -4.50 -14.11
N ALA A 12 -8.54 -4.15 -14.01
CA ALA A 12 -7.56 -4.82 -13.19
C ALA A 12 -6.90 -3.81 -12.24
N VAL A 13 -6.78 -4.15 -10.97
CA VAL A 13 -6.08 -3.33 -9.96
C VAL A 13 -4.95 -4.15 -9.37
N ASP A 14 -3.73 -3.59 -9.35
CA ASP A 14 -2.51 -4.23 -8.82
C ASP A 14 -2.19 -5.61 -9.43
N PHE A 15 -2.67 -5.85 -10.66
CA PHE A 15 -2.58 -7.14 -11.34
C PHE A 15 -1.91 -7.01 -12.72
N TRP A 16 -0.71 -7.59 -12.85
CA TRP A 16 0.18 -7.34 -14.01
C TRP A 16 0.47 -8.59 -14.84
N SER A 17 -0.18 -9.71 -14.54
CA SER A 17 -0.01 -10.95 -15.33
C SER A 17 -0.94 -10.95 -16.54
N LEU A 18 -0.46 -10.44 -17.68
CA LEU A 18 -1.25 -10.38 -18.93
C LEU A 18 -1.79 -11.75 -19.38
N ARG A 19 -1.06 -12.84 -19.10
CA ARG A 19 -1.51 -14.21 -19.41
C ARG A 19 -2.78 -14.60 -18.66
N ARG A 20 -2.98 -14.04 -17.45
CA ARG A 20 -4.13 -14.30 -16.59
C ARG A 20 -5.21 -13.21 -16.69
N ALA A 21 -4.90 -12.09 -17.34
CA ALA A 21 -5.77 -10.91 -17.46
C ALA A 21 -6.34 -10.77 -18.89
N SER A 22 -6.89 -11.86 -19.45
CA SER A 22 -7.31 -11.91 -20.86
C SER A 22 -8.39 -10.87 -21.22
N THR A 23 -9.30 -10.58 -20.28
CA THR A 23 -10.40 -9.62 -20.45
C THR A 23 -10.06 -8.22 -19.96
N ALA A 24 -8.97 -8.04 -19.21
CA ALA A 24 -8.60 -6.74 -18.68
C ALA A 24 -8.11 -5.80 -19.78
N ARG A 25 -8.51 -4.54 -19.71
CA ARG A 25 -8.11 -3.48 -20.64
C ARG A 25 -7.66 -2.22 -19.91
N LEU A 26 -8.21 -1.95 -18.73
CA LEU A 26 -7.82 -0.84 -17.87
C LEU A 26 -7.07 -1.37 -16.66
N PHE A 27 -5.86 -0.87 -16.42
CA PHE A 27 -4.96 -1.31 -15.37
C PHE A 27 -4.71 -0.18 -14.38
N PHE A 28 -4.89 -0.43 -13.09
CA PHE A 28 -4.72 0.56 -12.03
C PHE A 28 -3.65 0.08 -11.06
N LEU A 29 -2.78 0.99 -10.61
CA LEU A 29 -1.80 0.74 -9.56
C LEU A 29 -2.13 1.60 -8.33
N SER A 30 -2.48 0.96 -7.23
CA SER A 30 -2.84 1.65 -5.98
C SER A 30 -1.64 2.33 -5.34
N HIS A 31 -0.48 1.66 -5.29
CA HIS A 31 0.77 2.16 -4.71
C HIS A 31 1.99 1.29 -5.09
N MET A 32 3.19 1.71 -4.68
CA MET A 32 4.48 1.13 -5.15
C MET A 32 5.08 0.02 -4.28
N HIS A 33 4.33 -0.63 -3.37
CA HIS A 33 4.88 -1.82 -2.70
C HIS A 33 5.04 -3.00 -3.67
N SER A 34 6.01 -3.85 -3.37
CA SER A 34 6.46 -4.92 -4.27
C SER A 34 5.39 -5.98 -4.52
N ASP A 35 4.56 -6.28 -3.53
CA ASP A 35 3.48 -7.26 -3.63
C ASP A 35 2.27 -6.76 -4.44
N HIS A 36 2.20 -5.45 -4.71
CA HIS A 36 1.23 -4.81 -5.60
C HIS A 36 1.79 -4.58 -7.01
N THR A 37 3.10 -4.79 -7.24
CA THR A 37 3.78 -4.56 -8.53
C THR A 37 4.36 -5.84 -9.14
N VAL A 38 3.98 -7.02 -8.64
CA VAL A 38 4.51 -8.31 -9.11
C VAL A 38 4.21 -8.51 -10.60
N GLY A 39 5.27 -8.54 -11.41
CA GLY A 39 5.20 -8.71 -12.87
C GLY A 39 5.18 -7.40 -13.67
N LEU A 40 5.13 -6.24 -12.99
CA LEU A 40 5.28 -4.93 -13.60
C LEU A 40 6.77 -4.59 -13.75
N SER A 41 7.19 -4.20 -14.95
CA SER A 41 8.59 -3.88 -15.28
C SER A 41 8.67 -2.99 -16.52
N SER A 42 9.88 -2.62 -16.94
CA SER A 42 10.15 -1.88 -18.19
C SER A 42 9.53 -2.49 -19.45
N THR A 43 9.22 -3.78 -19.44
CA THR A 43 8.57 -4.49 -20.55
C THR A 43 7.07 -4.23 -20.69
N TRP A 44 6.46 -3.52 -19.72
CA TRP A 44 5.04 -3.20 -19.75
C TRP A 44 4.68 -2.31 -20.94
N ALA A 45 3.62 -2.69 -21.64
CA ALA A 45 3.23 -2.09 -22.92
C ALA A 45 1.73 -1.81 -23.05
N ARG A 46 1.07 -1.41 -21.94
CA ARG A 46 -0.34 -1.04 -21.92
C ARG A 46 -0.54 0.21 -21.06
N PRO A 47 -1.58 1.03 -21.30
CA PRO A 47 -1.90 2.11 -20.37
C PRO A 47 -2.16 1.58 -18.95
N LEU A 48 -1.59 2.24 -17.96
CA LEU A 48 -1.93 2.06 -16.55
C LEU A 48 -2.19 3.41 -15.89
N TYR A 49 -3.04 3.42 -14.88
CA TYR A 49 -3.50 4.62 -14.17
C TYR A 49 -3.06 4.58 -12.71
N CYS A 50 -2.53 5.68 -12.21
CA CYS A 50 -2.07 5.80 -10.83
C CYS A 50 -1.95 7.26 -10.39
N SER A 51 -1.65 7.48 -9.11
CA SER A 51 -1.39 8.82 -8.56
C SER A 51 -0.08 9.43 -9.09
N PRO A 52 0.12 10.75 -9.01
CA PRO A 52 1.34 11.42 -9.48
C PRO A 52 2.63 10.90 -8.83
N ILE A 53 2.62 10.68 -7.50
CA ILE A 53 3.76 10.13 -6.76
C ILE A 53 4.07 8.71 -7.24
N THR A 54 3.04 7.86 -7.35
CA THR A 54 3.19 6.49 -7.84
C THR A 54 3.74 6.46 -9.27
N ALA A 55 3.29 7.34 -10.16
CA ALA A 55 3.81 7.45 -11.52
C ALA A 55 5.30 7.81 -11.57
N HIS A 56 5.74 8.76 -10.74
CA HIS A 56 7.15 9.13 -10.63
C HIS A 56 8.00 7.93 -10.21
N LEU A 57 7.61 7.29 -9.11
CA LEU A 57 8.31 6.14 -8.54
C LEU A 57 8.31 4.93 -9.49
N LEU A 58 7.22 4.71 -10.22
CA LEU A 58 7.09 3.61 -11.16
C LEU A 58 8.11 3.73 -12.31
N HIS A 59 8.22 4.91 -12.89
CA HIS A 59 9.21 5.18 -13.93
C HIS A 59 10.64 5.10 -13.36
N ARG A 60 10.89 5.72 -12.20
CA ARG A 60 12.22 5.78 -11.58
C ARG A 60 12.73 4.40 -11.19
N HIS A 61 11.90 3.57 -10.57
CA HIS A 61 12.32 2.33 -9.92
C HIS A 61 12.06 1.05 -10.72
N LEU A 62 11.01 1.01 -11.55
CA LEU A 62 10.69 -0.15 -12.39
C LEU A 62 10.92 0.10 -13.89
N GLN A 63 11.36 1.32 -14.25
CA GLN A 63 11.71 1.73 -15.62
C GLN A 63 10.57 1.52 -16.63
N VAL A 64 9.30 1.57 -16.17
CA VAL A 64 8.14 1.59 -17.07
C VAL A 64 8.19 2.85 -17.93
N SER A 65 7.97 2.71 -19.23
CA SER A 65 7.99 3.85 -20.16
C SER A 65 6.88 4.85 -19.84
N LYS A 66 7.22 6.15 -19.80
CA LYS A 66 6.29 7.25 -19.49
C LYS A 66 5.06 7.27 -20.40
N GLN A 67 5.17 6.80 -21.65
CA GLN A 67 4.05 6.75 -22.60
C GLN A 67 2.88 5.87 -22.12
N TRP A 68 3.17 4.90 -21.25
CA TRP A 68 2.19 3.96 -20.71
C TRP A 68 1.64 4.39 -19.35
N ILE A 69 2.27 5.36 -18.69
CA ILE A 69 1.89 5.82 -17.36
C ILE A 69 0.91 6.99 -17.51
N ARG A 70 -0.31 6.81 -17.00
CA ARG A 70 -1.35 7.83 -16.97
C ARG A 70 -1.54 8.28 -15.52
N THR A 71 -1.17 9.51 -15.22
CA THR A 71 -1.39 10.13 -13.91
C THR A 71 -2.82 10.61 -13.82
N LEU A 72 -3.48 10.30 -12.71
CA LEU A 72 -4.79 10.84 -12.34
C LEU A 72 -4.64 11.62 -11.03
N GLU A 73 -5.11 12.86 -11.00
CA GLU A 73 -5.05 13.69 -9.79
C GLU A 73 -5.97 13.13 -8.69
N VAL A 74 -5.47 13.13 -7.46
CA VAL A 74 -6.19 12.62 -6.28
C VAL A 74 -7.26 13.62 -5.85
N GLY A 75 -8.46 13.13 -5.55
CA GLY A 75 -9.62 13.94 -5.20
C GLY A 75 -10.44 14.42 -6.41
N GLU A 76 -9.96 14.21 -7.63
CA GLU A 76 -10.67 14.57 -8.86
C GLU A 76 -11.32 13.35 -9.53
N SER A 77 -12.46 13.58 -10.18
CA SER A 77 -13.18 12.56 -10.96
C SER A 77 -12.72 12.55 -12.41
N HIS A 78 -12.34 11.39 -12.91
CA HIS A 78 -11.79 11.21 -14.26
C HIS A 78 -12.67 10.25 -15.07
N VAL A 79 -13.04 10.64 -16.29
CA VAL A 79 -13.85 9.79 -17.18
C VAL A 79 -12.93 8.97 -18.08
N LEU A 80 -13.13 7.65 -18.09
CA LEU A 80 -12.34 6.70 -18.88
C LEU A 80 -13.24 5.84 -19.78
N PRO A 81 -12.84 5.59 -21.04
CA PRO A 81 -13.61 4.76 -21.95
C PRO A 81 -13.54 3.28 -21.56
N LEU A 82 -14.68 2.59 -21.67
CA LEU A 82 -14.84 1.15 -21.44
C LEU A 82 -14.96 0.36 -22.76
N ASP A 83 -14.89 1.03 -23.91
CA ASP A 83 -14.80 0.42 -25.23
C ASP A 83 -13.91 1.26 -26.18
N GLU A 84 -13.64 0.73 -27.38
CA GLU A 84 -12.74 1.37 -28.36
C GLU A 84 -13.29 2.71 -28.90
N THR A 85 -14.61 2.88 -28.87
CA THR A 85 -15.29 4.08 -29.40
C THR A 85 -15.57 5.14 -28.33
N GLY A 86 -15.38 4.81 -27.05
CA GLY A 86 -15.79 5.63 -25.92
C GLY A 86 -17.31 5.77 -25.77
N ARG A 87 -18.09 4.81 -26.29
CA ARG A 87 -19.56 4.83 -26.16
C ARG A 87 -19.97 4.55 -24.72
N GLU A 88 -19.39 3.52 -24.13
CA GLU A 88 -19.51 3.22 -22.71
C GLU A 88 -18.31 3.84 -21.97
N THR A 89 -18.56 4.47 -20.83
CA THR A 89 -17.53 5.11 -20.01
C THR A 89 -17.73 4.77 -18.53
N MET A 90 -16.66 4.89 -17.76
CA MET A 90 -16.75 4.95 -16.30
C MET A 90 -16.12 6.23 -15.77
N THR A 91 -16.57 6.65 -14.59
CA THR A 91 -15.86 7.62 -13.77
C THR A 91 -14.99 6.89 -12.78
N VAL A 92 -13.74 7.33 -12.61
CA VAL A 92 -12.86 6.90 -11.53
C VAL A 92 -12.42 8.12 -10.72
N THR A 93 -12.54 8.03 -9.40
CA THR A 93 -12.00 9.02 -8.46
C THR A 93 -10.95 8.35 -7.59
N LEU A 94 -9.75 8.95 -7.54
CA LEU A 94 -8.69 8.52 -6.63
C LEU A 94 -8.89 9.22 -5.28
N ILE A 95 -8.84 8.46 -4.19
CA ILE A 95 -8.98 8.98 -2.83
C ILE A 95 -7.72 8.58 -2.05
N ASP A 96 -7.17 9.47 -1.22
CA ASP A 96 -5.99 9.12 -0.40
C ASP A 96 -6.28 7.89 0.48
N ALA A 97 -5.42 6.87 0.38
CA ALA A 97 -5.52 5.65 1.18
C ALA A 97 -4.80 5.78 2.54
N ASN A 98 -4.03 6.85 2.77
CA ASN A 98 -3.34 7.11 4.03
C ASN A 98 -2.43 5.94 4.48
N HIS A 99 -1.88 5.19 3.52
CA HIS A 99 -1.04 4.01 3.75
C HIS A 99 0.45 4.34 3.58
N CYS A 100 0.84 4.79 2.39
CA CYS A 100 2.19 5.25 2.09
C CYS A 100 2.16 6.35 1.03
N PRO A 101 3.26 7.07 0.78
CA PRO A 101 3.23 8.12 -0.22
C PRO A 101 2.78 7.65 -1.61
N GLY A 102 1.76 8.31 -2.15
CA GLY A 102 1.14 7.96 -3.42
C GLY A 102 0.06 6.88 -3.35
N SER A 103 -0.23 6.31 -2.18
CA SER A 103 -1.26 5.29 -2.03
C SER A 103 -2.67 5.85 -2.20
N VAL A 104 -3.48 5.19 -3.03
CA VAL A 104 -4.86 5.61 -3.30
C VAL A 104 -5.85 4.45 -3.25
N MET A 105 -7.06 4.77 -2.79
CA MET A 105 -8.27 4.01 -3.07
C MET A 105 -8.84 4.45 -4.42
N PHE A 106 -9.57 3.56 -5.09
CA PHE A 106 -10.27 3.86 -6.33
C PHE A 106 -11.78 3.71 -6.14
N LEU A 107 -12.53 4.77 -6.42
CA LEU A 107 -13.98 4.71 -6.57
C LEU A 107 -14.32 4.61 -8.06
N PHE A 108 -14.79 3.46 -8.51
CA PHE A 108 -15.23 3.21 -9.88
C PHE A 108 -16.74 3.32 -9.99
N GLU A 109 -17.22 4.03 -11.01
CA GLU A 109 -18.64 4.23 -11.27
C GLU A 109 -18.93 4.01 -12.76
N GLY A 110 -19.77 3.03 -13.09
CA GLY A 110 -20.13 2.71 -14.47
C GLY A 110 -21.31 1.76 -14.56
N TYR A 111 -21.48 1.07 -15.70
CA TYR A 111 -22.57 0.11 -15.89
C TYR A 111 -22.64 -0.96 -14.78
N PHE A 112 -21.50 -1.30 -14.17
CA PHE A 112 -21.35 -2.30 -13.10
C PHE A 112 -21.77 -1.77 -11.71
N GLY A 113 -22.30 -0.55 -11.63
CA GLY A 113 -22.63 0.13 -10.38
C GLY A 113 -21.42 0.86 -9.79
N THR A 114 -21.37 0.95 -8.47
CA THR A 114 -20.32 1.67 -7.72
C THR A 114 -19.42 0.67 -6.98
N ILE A 115 -18.13 0.67 -7.29
CA ILE A 115 -17.13 -0.21 -6.67
C ILE A 115 -16.09 0.66 -5.96
N LEU A 116 -15.87 0.41 -4.67
CA LEU A 116 -14.76 1.01 -3.94
C LEU A 116 -13.66 -0.04 -3.76
N TYR A 117 -12.45 0.28 -4.20
CA TYR A 117 -11.26 -0.56 -4.03
C TYR A 117 -10.27 0.17 -3.15
N THR A 118 -10.00 -0.34 -1.94
CA THR A 118 -9.17 0.41 -0.98
C THR A 118 -7.69 0.42 -1.34
N GLY A 119 -7.20 -0.55 -2.13
CA GLY A 119 -5.78 -0.88 -2.06
C GLY A 119 -5.39 -1.20 -0.62
N ASP A 120 -4.14 -0.99 -0.25
CA ASP A 120 -3.74 -0.97 1.16
C ASP A 120 -4.06 0.40 1.76
N PHE A 121 -4.71 0.43 2.93
CA PHE A 121 -5.20 1.68 3.53
C PHE A 121 -5.20 1.67 5.06
N ARG A 122 -5.02 2.85 5.67
CA ARG A 122 -5.27 3.07 7.11
C ARG A 122 -6.42 4.04 7.29
N TYR A 123 -7.57 3.51 7.69
CA TYR A 123 -8.78 4.30 7.91
C TYR A 123 -8.56 5.43 8.93
N THR A 124 -9.12 6.59 8.59
CA THR A 124 -9.38 7.69 9.52
C THR A 124 -10.80 8.23 9.29
N PRO A 125 -11.46 8.80 10.30
CA PRO A 125 -12.81 9.35 10.13
C PRO A 125 -12.93 10.45 9.05
N SER A 126 -11.83 11.12 8.69
CA SER A 126 -11.81 12.10 7.61
C SER A 126 -12.14 11.50 6.25
N MET A 127 -11.82 10.22 6.02
CA MET A 127 -12.11 9.55 4.74
C MET A 127 -13.62 9.51 4.45
N LEU A 128 -14.47 9.40 5.47
CA LEU A 128 -15.93 9.41 5.28
C LEU A 128 -16.48 10.81 4.94
N LYS A 129 -15.65 11.85 5.03
CA LYS A 129 -15.99 13.22 4.65
C LYS A 129 -15.55 13.56 3.23
N GLU A 130 -14.88 12.64 2.55
CA GLU A 130 -14.47 12.83 1.16
C GLU A 130 -15.70 13.11 0.29
N PRO A 131 -15.68 14.17 -0.56
CA PRO A 131 -16.83 14.53 -1.38
C PRO A 131 -17.36 13.34 -2.21
N ALA A 132 -16.46 12.51 -2.75
CA ALA A 132 -16.83 11.34 -3.53
C ALA A 132 -17.62 10.27 -2.75
N LEU A 133 -17.45 10.19 -1.43
CA LEU A 133 -18.10 9.21 -0.56
C LEU A 133 -19.33 9.77 0.19
N THR A 134 -19.48 11.08 0.27
CA THR A 134 -20.60 11.74 0.99
C THR A 134 -21.86 11.93 0.15
N LEU A 135 -21.81 11.68 -1.16
CA LEU A 135 -22.94 11.85 -2.09
C LEU A 135 -24.09 10.84 -1.90
N GLY A 136 -24.02 9.97 -0.89
CA GLY A 136 -25.08 8.98 -0.60
C GLY A 136 -25.21 7.85 -1.62
N LYS A 137 -24.21 7.68 -2.51
CA LYS A 137 -24.20 6.61 -3.51
C LYS A 137 -24.00 5.25 -2.82
N GLN A 138 -24.86 4.28 -3.17
CA GLN A 138 -24.73 2.92 -2.66
C GLN A 138 -23.51 2.23 -3.27
N ILE A 139 -22.53 1.89 -2.43
CA ILE A 139 -21.38 1.07 -2.83
C ILE A 139 -21.88 -0.37 -3.00
N HIS A 140 -21.73 -0.93 -4.19
CA HIS A 140 -22.16 -2.29 -4.50
C HIS A 140 -21.12 -3.30 -4.01
N THR A 141 -19.85 -3.06 -4.36
CA THR A 141 -18.74 -3.94 -3.96
C THR A 141 -17.65 -3.11 -3.30
N LEU A 142 -17.25 -3.51 -2.10
CA LEU A 142 -16.06 -3.00 -1.43
C LEU A 142 -14.97 -4.06 -1.49
N TYR A 143 -13.90 -3.79 -2.23
CA TYR A 143 -12.65 -4.54 -2.12
C TYR A 143 -11.83 -3.93 -0.98
N LEU A 144 -11.62 -4.73 0.06
CA LEU A 144 -11.11 -4.26 1.35
C LEU A 144 -9.72 -4.84 1.64
N ASP A 145 -8.77 -3.99 2.02
CA ASP A 145 -7.54 -4.42 2.67
C ASP A 145 -7.87 -5.01 4.03
N ASN A 146 -7.65 -6.32 4.10
CA ASN A 146 -7.96 -7.16 5.23
C ASN A 146 -6.70 -7.62 6.00
N THR A 147 -5.57 -6.93 5.82
CA THR A 147 -4.25 -7.26 6.41
C THR A 147 -4.29 -7.52 7.91
N ASN A 148 -5.02 -6.67 8.65
CA ASN A 148 -5.20 -6.82 10.11
C ASN A 148 -6.67 -7.15 10.46
N CYS A 149 -7.41 -7.84 9.59
CA CYS A 149 -8.79 -8.25 9.84
C CYS A 149 -8.84 -9.44 10.84
N ASN A 150 -8.39 -9.19 12.07
CA ASN A 150 -8.36 -10.15 13.16
C ASN A 150 -8.84 -9.47 14.46
N PRO A 151 -9.99 -9.87 15.04
CA PRO A 151 -10.51 -9.29 16.28
C PRO A 151 -9.57 -9.37 17.48
N ALA A 152 -8.67 -10.36 17.50
CA ALA A 152 -7.68 -10.52 18.57
C ALA A 152 -6.47 -9.59 18.43
N LEU A 153 -6.30 -8.93 17.27
CA LEU A 153 -5.21 -7.99 17.02
C LEU A 153 -5.68 -6.56 17.29
N VAL A 154 -5.42 -6.08 18.50
CA VAL A 154 -5.64 -4.69 18.87
C VAL A 154 -4.39 -3.88 18.48
N LEU A 155 -4.60 -2.80 17.73
CA LEU A 155 -3.53 -1.89 17.31
C LEU A 155 -3.81 -0.50 17.88
N PRO A 156 -2.79 0.19 18.41
CA PRO A 156 -2.91 1.60 18.75
C PRO A 156 -3.06 2.45 17.47
N SER A 157 -3.42 3.71 17.65
CA SER A 157 -3.25 4.71 16.59
C SER A 157 -1.76 4.89 16.24
N ARG A 158 -1.48 5.39 15.03
CA ARG A 158 -0.10 5.75 14.62
C ARG A 158 0.53 6.75 15.60
N GLN A 159 -0.24 7.69 16.13
CA GLN A 159 0.23 8.67 17.11
C GLN A 159 0.63 8.03 18.44
N GLU A 160 -0.19 7.14 18.99
CA GLU A 160 0.13 6.42 20.23
C GLU A 160 1.34 5.50 20.04
N ALA A 161 1.45 4.80 18.90
CA ALA A 161 2.61 3.98 18.57
C ALA A 161 3.88 4.83 18.42
N ALA A 162 3.80 5.97 17.74
CA ALA A 162 4.91 6.92 17.66
C ALA A 162 5.32 7.40 19.06
N GLN A 163 4.37 7.69 19.95
CA GLN A 163 4.67 8.07 21.33
C GLN A 163 5.34 6.94 22.13
N GLN A 164 5.02 5.67 21.85
CA GLN A 164 5.74 4.53 22.42
C GLN A 164 7.18 4.49 21.91
N ILE A 165 7.42 4.72 20.62
CA ILE A 165 8.77 4.80 20.02
C ILE A 165 9.56 5.94 20.67
N ILE A 166 8.97 7.13 20.80
CA ILE A 166 9.60 8.29 21.44
C ILE A 166 9.98 7.96 22.89
N ARG A 167 9.05 7.40 23.69
CA ARG A 167 9.33 7.01 25.08
C ARG A 167 10.42 5.96 25.18
N LEU A 168 10.51 5.04 24.23
CA LEU A 168 11.58 4.06 24.16
C LEU A 168 12.92 4.76 23.90
N ILE A 169 13.04 5.54 22.82
CA ILE A 169 14.30 6.21 22.43
C ILE A 169 14.82 7.14 23.54
N ARG A 170 13.93 7.83 24.29
CA ARG A 170 14.32 8.67 25.44
C ARG A 170 15.08 7.91 26.53
N LYS A 171 14.88 6.60 26.68
CA LYS A 171 15.61 5.75 27.64
C LYS A 171 17.05 5.47 27.20
N TYR A 172 17.39 5.73 25.93
CA TYR A 172 18.68 5.42 25.32
C TYR A 172 19.33 6.69 24.70
N PRO A 173 19.66 7.72 25.52
CA PRO A 173 20.18 8.99 25.02
C PRO A 173 21.55 8.86 24.32
N GLN A 174 22.33 7.85 24.67
CA GLN A 174 23.67 7.58 24.13
C GLN A 174 23.68 6.47 23.07
N HIS A 175 22.53 6.09 22.51
CA HIS A 175 22.47 5.05 21.47
C HIS A 175 22.13 5.65 20.10
N ASN A 176 22.64 4.98 19.07
CA ASN A 176 22.12 5.07 17.70
C ASN A 176 20.84 4.26 17.59
N ILE A 177 19.91 4.73 16.76
CA ILE A 177 18.58 4.16 16.60
C ILE A 177 18.43 3.67 15.16
N LYS A 178 18.32 2.36 14.98
CA LYS A 178 18.07 1.74 13.68
C LYS A 178 16.57 1.52 13.51
N ILE A 179 15.95 2.15 12.51
CA ILE A 179 14.53 1.99 12.23
C ILE A 179 14.38 1.16 10.96
N GLY A 180 13.93 -0.08 11.13
CA GLY A 180 13.76 -1.03 10.03
C GLY A 180 12.45 -0.79 9.29
N LEU A 181 12.53 -0.41 8.01
CA LEU A 181 11.39 -0.04 7.17
C LEU A 181 11.37 -0.84 5.86
N TYR A 182 10.19 -1.01 5.26
CA TYR A 182 10.08 -1.39 3.84
C TYR A 182 10.51 -0.24 2.95
N SER A 183 10.79 -0.50 1.67
CA SER A 183 11.31 0.49 0.72
C SER A 183 10.56 1.84 0.67
N LEU A 184 9.24 1.85 0.91
CA LEU A 184 8.37 3.03 0.89
C LEU A 184 7.43 3.01 2.11
N GLY A 185 7.22 4.16 2.76
CA GLY A 185 6.29 4.36 3.87
C GLY A 185 6.97 4.69 5.20
N LYS A 186 6.21 5.33 6.09
CA LYS A 186 6.61 5.80 7.43
C LYS A 186 7.60 6.97 7.45
N GLU A 187 7.73 7.72 6.36
CA GLU A 187 8.59 8.91 6.30
C GLU A 187 8.14 9.99 7.30
N SER A 188 6.84 10.15 7.52
CA SER A 188 6.29 11.07 8.54
C SER A 188 6.63 10.66 9.97
N LEU A 189 6.73 9.36 10.25
CA LEU A 189 7.23 8.88 11.54
C LEU A 189 8.72 9.28 11.71
N LEU A 190 9.54 9.09 10.67
CA LEU A 190 10.94 9.48 10.71
C LEU A 190 11.10 10.99 10.96
N GLU A 191 10.33 11.82 10.25
CA GLU A 191 10.29 13.27 10.45
C GLU A 191 9.95 13.63 11.90
N GLN A 192 8.87 13.05 12.44
CA GLN A 192 8.46 13.29 13.83
C GLN A 192 9.56 12.95 14.82
N LEU A 193 10.24 11.82 14.65
CA LEU A 193 11.34 11.42 15.52
C LEU A 193 12.56 12.35 15.38
N ALA A 194 12.87 12.80 14.17
CA ALA A 194 13.95 13.76 13.91
C ALA A 194 13.74 15.07 14.67
N LEU A 195 12.53 15.63 14.57
CA LEU A 195 12.14 16.89 15.21
C LEU A 195 12.10 16.73 16.75
N GLU A 196 11.57 15.61 17.24
CA GLU A 196 11.51 15.30 18.67
C GLU A 196 12.90 15.22 19.30
N PHE A 197 13.82 14.50 18.66
CA PHE A 197 15.17 14.26 19.19
C PHE A 197 16.21 15.25 18.69
N ARG A 198 15.81 16.26 17.93
CA ARG A 198 16.67 17.31 17.36
C ARG A 198 17.91 16.70 16.69
N THR A 199 17.68 15.70 15.85
CA THR A 199 18.74 14.96 15.18
C THR A 199 18.36 14.67 13.74
N TRP A 200 19.36 14.56 12.89
CA TRP A 200 19.17 14.14 11.50
C TRP A 200 18.73 12.68 11.42
N VAL A 201 17.95 12.37 10.40
CA VAL A 201 17.66 11.01 9.98
C VAL A 201 18.54 10.65 8.79
N VAL A 202 19.39 9.65 8.97
CA VAL A 202 20.25 9.10 7.93
C VAL A 202 19.42 8.13 7.06
N LEU A 203 19.41 8.37 5.76
CA LEU A 203 18.68 7.62 4.74
C LEU A 203 19.62 7.07 3.67
N SER A 204 19.15 6.08 2.91
CA SER A 204 19.78 5.75 1.63
C SER A 204 19.48 6.84 0.58
N PRO A 205 20.34 7.02 -0.44
CA PRO A 205 20.10 8.00 -1.51
C PRO A 205 18.73 7.82 -2.16
N ARG A 206 18.32 6.57 -2.37
CA ARG A 206 17.01 6.23 -2.96
C ARG A 206 15.84 6.73 -2.10
N ARG A 207 15.92 6.62 -0.77
CA ARG A 207 14.84 7.11 0.11
C ARG A 207 14.89 8.62 0.28
N LEU A 208 16.07 9.25 0.20
CA LEU A 208 16.17 10.71 0.21
C LEU A 208 15.49 11.33 -1.02
N GLU A 209 15.67 10.76 -2.22
CA GLU A 209 14.95 11.20 -3.43
C GLU A 209 13.43 11.20 -3.23
N LEU A 210 12.89 10.15 -2.59
CA LEU A 210 11.48 10.06 -2.27
C LEU A 210 11.03 11.17 -1.31
N VAL A 211 11.74 11.35 -0.20
CA VAL A 211 11.38 12.33 0.84
C VAL A 211 11.36 13.76 0.30
N GLN A 212 12.25 14.09 -0.63
CA GLN A 212 12.25 15.39 -1.31
C GLN A 212 10.95 15.66 -2.08
N LEU A 213 10.30 14.63 -2.62
CA LEU A 213 8.99 14.74 -3.28
C LEU A 213 7.88 15.06 -2.27
N LEU A 214 7.98 14.53 -1.04
CA LEU A 214 6.93 14.63 -0.04
C LEU A 214 6.80 16.01 0.59
N GLY A 215 7.81 16.87 0.40
CA GLY A 215 7.82 18.22 0.97
C GLY A 215 7.85 18.24 2.50
N LEU A 216 8.40 17.18 3.13
CA LEU A 216 8.63 17.10 4.57
C LEU A 216 9.72 18.10 5.02
N ALA A 217 9.87 18.23 6.33
CA ALA A 217 10.91 19.01 6.98
C ALA A 217 12.32 18.60 6.51
N ASP A 218 13.24 19.55 6.56
CA ASP A 218 14.63 19.41 6.13
C ASP A 218 15.46 18.76 7.24
N VAL A 219 15.13 17.50 7.55
CA VAL A 219 15.69 16.74 8.68
C VAL A 219 16.36 15.44 8.23
N PHE A 220 16.56 15.26 6.93
CA PHE A 220 17.01 14.02 6.32
C PHE A 220 18.36 14.20 5.60
N THR A 221 19.23 13.21 5.71
CA THR A 221 20.58 13.25 5.13
C THR A 221 21.03 11.87 4.66
N VAL A 222 22.00 11.81 3.76
CA VAL A 222 22.73 10.58 3.38
C VAL A 222 24.06 10.42 4.13
N GLU A 223 24.48 11.44 4.87
CA GLU A 223 25.74 11.41 5.62
C GLU A 223 25.62 10.50 6.85
N GLU A 224 26.40 9.43 6.87
CA GLU A 224 26.26 8.33 7.83
C GLU A 224 26.37 8.76 9.30
N LYS A 225 27.19 9.78 9.59
CA LYS A 225 27.50 10.23 10.96
C LYS A 225 26.78 11.52 11.37
N ALA A 226 25.95 12.09 10.50
CA ALA A 226 25.28 13.36 10.76
C ALA A 226 24.14 13.25 11.78
N GLY A 227 23.56 12.06 11.96
CA GLY A 227 22.37 11.84 12.77
C GLY A 227 22.43 10.58 13.61
N ARG A 228 21.62 10.54 14.68
CA ARG A 228 21.49 9.36 15.55
C ARG A 228 20.45 8.35 15.06
N ILE A 229 19.53 8.78 14.20
CA ILE A 229 18.44 7.94 13.67
C ILE A 229 18.81 7.50 12.26
N HIS A 230 18.80 6.19 12.01
CA HIS A 230 19.17 5.62 10.70
C HIS A 230 18.00 4.77 10.21
N ALA A 231 17.44 5.11 9.05
CA ALA A 231 16.46 4.27 8.39
C ALA A 231 17.17 3.18 7.58
N VAL A 232 16.92 1.92 7.92
CA VAL A 232 17.52 0.74 7.28
C VAL A 232 16.43 -0.14 6.69
N ASP A 233 16.79 -1.10 5.83
CA ASP A 233 15.81 -2.10 5.41
C ASP A 233 15.42 -2.97 6.62
N HIS A 234 14.13 -3.29 6.75
CA HIS A 234 13.65 -4.13 7.85
C HIS A 234 14.36 -5.48 7.97
N THR A 235 14.87 -6.05 6.87
CA THR A 235 15.63 -7.30 6.86
C THR A 235 17.01 -7.18 7.49
N GLU A 236 17.58 -5.98 7.58
CA GLU A 236 18.85 -5.74 8.24
C GLU A 236 18.74 -5.86 9.77
N ILE A 237 17.54 -5.71 10.34
CA ILE A 237 17.30 -5.81 11.78
C ILE A 237 17.34 -7.28 12.24
N CYS A 238 18.55 -7.75 12.54
CA CYS A 238 18.78 -9.09 13.06
C CYS A 238 19.95 -9.12 14.05
N ARG A 239 20.09 -10.23 14.78
CA ARG A 239 21.12 -10.41 15.82
C ARG A 239 22.54 -10.12 15.31
N SER A 240 22.92 -10.60 14.12
CA SER A 240 24.25 -10.38 13.56
C SER A 240 24.54 -8.91 13.32
N SER A 241 23.60 -8.17 12.71
CA SER A 241 23.74 -6.73 12.49
C SER A 241 23.84 -5.95 13.81
N MET A 242 23.04 -6.32 14.81
CA MET A 242 23.12 -5.70 16.15
C MET A 242 24.51 -5.86 16.78
N LEU A 243 25.08 -7.07 16.72
CA LEU A 243 26.42 -7.34 17.22
C LEU A 243 27.49 -6.51 16.47
N HIS A 244 27.33 -6.37 15.15
CA HIS A 244 28.23 -5.56 14.35
C HIS A 244 28.12 -4.06 14.65
N TRP A 245 26.91 -3.50 14.71
CA TRP A 245 26.72 -2.08 15.02
C TRP A 245 27.25 -1.72 16.42
N ASN A 246 27.04 -2.61 17.40
CA ASN A 246 27.53 -2.44 18.77
C ASN A 246 29.07 -2.45 18.89
N GLN A 247 29.81 -2.94 17.89
CA GLN A 247 31.29 -2.79 17.85
C GLN A 247 31.72 -1.33 17.64
N SER A 248 30.89 -0.55 16.95
CA SER A 248 31.19 0.85 16.63
C SER A 248 30.53 1.82 17.61
N HIS A 249 29.25 1.59 17.94
CA HIS A 249 28.49 2.45 18.84
C HIS A 249 27.32 1.69 19.46
N PRO A 250 26.97 1.91 20.74
CA PRO A 250 25.76 1.36 21.34
C PRO A 250 24.53 1.66 20.47
N THR A 251 23.76 0.62 20.16
CA THR A 251 22.67 0.67 19.18
C THR A 251 21.44 -0.08 19.67
N ILE A 252 20.27 0.54 19.52
CA ILE A 252 18.98 -0.16 19.58
C ILE A 252 18.34 -0.19 18.19
N ALA A 253 17.50 -1.19 17.94
CA ALA A 253 16.74 -1.31 16.71
C ALA A 253 15.24 -1.34 16.98
N ILE A 254 14.48 -0.70 16.09
CA ILE A 254 13.03 -0.59 16.20
C ILE A 254 12.41 -1.08 14.89
N LEU A 255 11.48 -2.03 15.00
CA LEU A 255 10.62 -2.48 13.91
C LEU A 255 9.20 -1.94 14.14
N PRO A 256 8.82 -0.81 13.53
CA PRO A 256 7.46 -0.28 13.58
C PRO A 256 6.54 -1.13 12.69
N THR A 257 5.88 -2.15 13.25
CA THR A 257 5.01 -3.06 12.47
C THR A 257 3.93 -3.72 13.33
N SER A 258 2.75 -3.97 12.75
CA SER A 258 1.72 -4.82 13.34
C SER A 258 2.03 -6.32 13.27
N ARG A 259 3.05 -6.72 12.49
CA ARG A 259 3.42 -8.14 12.34
C ARG A 259 3.98 -8.68 13.65
N LYS A 260 3.55 -9.88 14.02
CA LYS A 260 4.16 -10.64 15.11
C LYS A 260 5.52 -11.15 14.65
N ILE A 261 6.59 -10.57 15.18
CA ILE A 261 7.97 -10.95 14.87
C ILE A 261 8.62 -11.46 16.16
N HIS A 262 9.41 -12.52 16.07
CA HIS A 262 10.20 -12.99 17.21
C HIS A 262 11.48 -12.14 17.33
N THR A 263 11.79 -11.66 18.53
CA THR A 263 13.00 -10.85 18.77
C THR A 263 14.23 -11.75 18.88
N SER A 264 15.26 -11.48 18.08
CA SER A 264 16.51 -12.27 18.08
C SER A 264 17.60 -11.68 18.99
N HIS A 265 17.35 -10.50 19.55
CA HIS A 265 18.27 -9.73 20.39
C HIS A 265 17.47 -8.85 21.38
N PRO A 266 17.93 -8.63 22.62
CA PRO A 266 17.20 -7.84 23.63
C PRO A 266 16.93 -6.38 23.21
N ASP A 267 17.86 -5.77 22.47
CA ASP A 267 17.73 -4.37 21.99
C ASP A 267 17.02 -4.24 20.63
N ILE A 268 16.34 -5.30 20.16
CA ILE A 268 15.41 -5.22 19.03
C ILE A 268 14.00 -5.09 19.60
N HIS A 269 13.38 -3.94 19.35
CA HIS A 269 12.05 -3.61 19.85
C HIS A 269 11.04 -3.60 18.70
N ILE A 270 9.97 -4.37 18.85
CA ILE A 270 8.84 -4.37 17.90
C ILE A 270 7.74 -3.51 18.51
N ILE A 271 7.34 -2.46 17.80
CA ILE A 271 6.27 -1.55 18.24
C ILE A 271 5.14 -1.58 17.22
N PRO A 272 3.87 -1.75 17.64
CA PRO A 272 2.72 -1.96 16.74
C PRO A 272 2.25 -0.67 16.03
N TYR A 273 3.17 0.02 15.36
CA TYR A 273 2.86 1.07 14.40
C TYR A 273 2.44 0.41 13.08
N SER A 274 1.27 0.77 12.54
CA SER A 274 0.70 0.13 11.34
C SER A 274 0.20 1.15 10.34
N ASP A 275 0.49 0.91 9.07
CA ASP A 275 -0.05 1.64 7.92
C ASP A 275 -1.27 0.94 7.30
N HIS A 276 -1.78 -0.12 7.93
CA HIS A 276 -3.01 -0.80 7.55
C HIS A 276 -4.03 -0.68 8.67
N SER A 277 -5.31 -0.51 8.33
CA SER A 277 -6.45 -0.40 9.27
C SER A 277 -6.44 -1.50 10.33
N SER A 278 -6.76 -1.16 11.57
CA SER A 278 -7.04 -2.15 12.64
C SER A 278 -8.39 -2.82 12.40
N TYR A 279 -8.67 -3.94 13.07
CA TYR A 279 -9.98 -4.59 12.95
C TYR A 279 -11.14 -3.66 13.35
N SER A 280 -11.00 -2.88 14.43
CA SER A 280 -12.04 -1.95 14.86
C SER A 280 -12.26 -0.82 13.85
N GLU A 281 -11.18 -0.30 13.27
CA GLU A 281 -11.25 0.71 12.20
C GLU A 281 -11.93 0.16 10.95
N LEU A 282 -11.60 -1.07 10.52
CA LEU A 282 -12.26 -1.75 9.40
C LEU A 282 -13.76 -1.89 9.67
N ARG A 283 -14.15 -2.31 10.88
CA ARG A 283 -15.55 -2.43 11.29
C ARG A 283 -16.28 -1.08 11.22
N THR A 284 -15.67 -0.01 11.73
CA THR A 284 -16.24 1.34 11.64
C THR A 284 -16.40 1.81 10.20
N PHE A 285 -15.38 1.61 9.36
CA PHE A 285 -15.40 2.02 7.96
C PHE A 285 -16.50 1.28 7.17
N VAL A 286 -16.57 -0.04 7.29
CA VAL A 286 -17.58 -0.85 6.59
C VAL A 286 -19.00 -0.55 7.09
N ALA A 287 -19.18 -0.38 8.41
CA ALA A 287 -20.49 -0.03 8.99
C ALA A 287 -20.99 1.36 8.56
N ALA A 288 -20.09 2.31 8.31
CA ALA A 288 -20.45 3.62 7.79
C ALA A 288 -20.83 3.57 6.30
N LEU A 289 -20.06 2.85 5.48
CA LEU A 289 -20.27 2.77 4.04
C LEU A 289 -21.43 1.86 3.62
N LYS A 290 -21.75 0.86 4.44
CA LYS A 290 -22.81 -0.14 4.19
C LYS A 290 -22.81 -0.71 2.76
N PRO A 291 -21.71 -1.33 2.30
CA PRO A 291 -21.67 -1.88 0.95
C PRO A 291 -22.61 -3.09 0.79
N CYS A 292 -23.04 -3.43 -0.43
CA CYS A 292 -23.84 -4.65 -0.65
C CYS A 292 -23.01 -5.93 -0.46
N GLN A 293 -21.69 -5.87 -0.68
CA GLN A 293 -20.76 -6.96 -0.36
C GLN A 293 -19.33 -6.44 -0.10
N VAL A 294 -18.58 -7.22 0.68
CA VAL A 294 -17.16 -7.00 0.97
C VAL A 294 -16.36 -8.18 0.42
N LEU A 295 -15.30 -7.89 -0.34
CA LEU A 295 -14.37 -8.87 -0.89
C LEU A 295 -12.95 -8.57 -0.37
N PRO A 296 -12.21 -9.57 0.14
CA PRO A 296 -10.84 -9.36 0.60
C PRO A 296 -9.89 -9.12 -0.58
N ILE A 297 -9.00 -8.13 -0.46
CA ILE A 297 -7.87 -7.94 -1.38
C ILE A 297 -6.75 -8.95 -1.06
N VAL A 298 -6.44 -9.12 0.23
CA VAL A 298 -5.37 -10.02 0.71
C VAL A 298 -5.92 -11.44 0.77
N SER A 299 -5.69 -12.21 -0.30
CA SER A 299 -6.37 -13.50 -0.54
C SER A 299 -6.11 -14.59 0.52
N ARG A 300 -5.05 -14.44 1.33
CA ARG A 300 -4.66 -15.44 2.35
C ARG A 300 -5.35 -15.24 3.70
N GLN A 301 -6.18 -14.21 3.86
CA GLN A 301 -6.83 -13.89 5.12
C GLN A 301 -8.36 -13.87 4.94
N PRO A 302 -9.11 -14.72 5.67
CA PRO A 302 -10.57 -14.69 5.61
C PRO A 302 -11.11 -13.39 6.21
N CYS A 303 -12.15 -12.83 5.58
CA CYS A 303 -12.65 -11.48 5.87
C CYS A 303 -14.19 -11.40 5.86
N GLY A 304 -14.87 -12.13 4.97
CA GLY A 304 -16.28 -11.89 4.63
C GLY A 304 -17.29 -12.07 5.77
N ASP A 305 -17.07 -12.99 6.71
CA ASP A 305 -18.05 -13.27 7.77
C ASP A 305 -18.12 -12.17 8.84
N TYR A 306 -17.06 -11.38 9.00
CA TYR A 306 -16.99 -10.36 10.04
C TYR A 306 -17.84 -9.11 9.77
N PHE A 307 -18.39 -8.94 8.57
CA PHE A 307 -19.07 -7.69 8.18
C PHE A 307 -20.53 -7.88 7.80
N LYS A 308 -21.10 -9.07 7.97
CA LYS A 308 -22.47 -9.41 7.52
C LYS A 308 -23.55 -8.48 8.06
N ASP A 309 -23.41 -8.02 9.29
CA ASP A 309 -24.31 -7.09 9.98
C ASP A 309 -24.25 -5.65 9.45
N SER A 310 -23.22 -5.36 8.66
CA SER A 310 -22.91 -4.03 8.12
C SER A 310 -23.23 -3.91 6.63
N LEU A 311 -23.80 -4.95 6.00
CA LEU A 311 -24.07 -4.96 4.56
C LEU A 311 -25.47 -4.44 4.23
N SER A 312 -25.57 -3.68 3.14
CA SER A 312 -26.84 -3.39 2.48
C SER A 312 -27.38 -4.63 1.74
N PRO A 313 -28.68 -4.67 1.40
CA PRO A 313 -29.25 -5.73 0.57
C PRO A 313 -28.45 -5.93 -0.72
N ARG A 314 -28.24 -7.19 -1.12
CA ARG A 314 -27.54 -7.50 -2.37
C ARG A 314 -28.34 -6.98 -3.55
N LEU A 315 -27.64 -6.29 -4.45
CA LEU A 315 -28.18 -5.87 -5.73
C LEU A 315 -27.75 -6.88 -6.81
N SER A 316 -28.63 -7.07 -7.80
CA SER A 316 -28.34 -7.89 -8.98
C SER A 316 -27.16 -7.29 -9.75
N MET A 317 -26.24 -8.15 -10.20
CA MET A 317 -25.14 -7.70 -11.06
C MET A 317 -25.70 -7.18 -12.40
N PRO A 318 -25.34 -5.96 -12.82
CA PRO A 318 -25.74 -5.43 -14.12
C PRO A 318 -25.17 -6.27 -15.27
N LEU A 319 -25.90 -6.32 -16.39
CA LEU A 319 -25.43 -6.96 -17.61
C LEU A 319 -24.27 -6.17 -18.21
N ILE A 320 -23.29 -6.88 -18.78
CA ILE A 320 -22.15 -6.25 -19.46
C ILE A 320 -22.64 -5.69 -20.81
N PRO A 321 -22.48 -4.39 -21.10
CA PRO A 321 -22.85 -3.83 -22.38
C PRO A 321 -22.10 -4.49 -23.55
N ASP A 322 -22.77 -4.65 -24.70
CA ASP A 322 -22.22 -5.38 -25.85
C ASP A 322 -20.89 -4.78 -26.36
N SER A 323 -20.76 -3.45 -26.35
CA SER A 323 -19.52 -2.77 -26.74
C SER A 323 -18.35 -3.13 -25.82
N VAL A 324 -18.61 -3.23 -24.51
CA VAL A 324 -17.63 -3.65 -23.50
C VAL A 324 -17.28 -5.12 -23.65
N GLN A 325 -18.27 -6.00 -23.90
CA GLN A 325 -18.00 -7.42 -24.18
C GLN A 325 -17.08 -7.61 -25.39
N GLN A 326 -17.32 -6.84 -26.46
CA GLN A 326 -16.47 -6.86 -27.65
C GLN A 326 -15.05 -6.37 -27.33
N TYR A 327 -14.93 -5.29 -26.55
CA TYR A 327 -13.64 -4.75 -26.13
C TYR A 327 -12.84 -5.73 -25.25
N MET A 328 -13.51 -6.43 -24.32
CA MET A 328 -12.91 -7.49 -23.51
C MET A 328 -12.48 -8.70 -24.35
N SER A 329 -13.13 -8.94 -25.49
CA SER A 329 -12.86 -10.08 -26.38
C SER A 329 -11.75 -9.84 -27.40
N SER A 330 -11.43 -8.59 -27.71
CA SER A 330 -10.60 -8.18 -28.87
C SER A 330 -9.19 -8.79 -28.94
N SER A 331 -8.62 -9.31 -27.85
CA SER A 331 -7.27 -9.92 -27.84
C SER A 331 -7.24 -11.46 -27.92
N SER A 332 -8.38 -12.17 -27.87
CA SER A 332 -8.38 -13.61 -27.59
C SER A 332 -9.07 -14.54 -28.58
N ARG A 333 -9.68 -14.07 -29.69
CA ARG A 333 -10.52 -14.93 -30.54
C ARG A 333 -10.47 -14.68 -32.05
N LYS A 334 -9.30 -14.40 -32.62
CA LYS A 334 -9.11 -14.66 -34.06
C LYS A 334 -7.82 -15.46 -34.24
N PRO A 335 -7.88 -16.78 -34.50
CA PRO A 335 -6.72 -17.45 -35.06
C PRO A 335 -6.43 -16.77 -36.39
N SER A 336 -5.37 -15.97 -36.46
CA SER A 336 -4.90 -15.44 -37.73
C SER A 336 -4.46 -16.63 -38.57
N PHE A 337 -5.11 -16.83 -39.72
CA PHE A 337 -4.77 -17.86 -40.71
C PHE A 337 -3.28 -17.80 -41.14
N LEU A 338 -2.62 -16.65 -40.90
CA LEU A 338 -1.21 -16.38 -41.17
C LEU A 338 -0.24 -17.21 -40.29
N TRP A 339 -0.61 -17.55 -39.05
CA TRP A 339 0.30 -18.29 -38.14
C TRP A 339 0.52 -19.75 -38.57
N LEU A 340 -0.42 -20.34 -39.32
CA LEU A 340 -0.32 -21.69 -39.85
C LEU A 340 0.61 -21.79 -41.09
N LEU A 341 0.83 -20.69 -41.81
CA LEU A 341 1.75 -20.67 -42.96
C LEU A 341 3.21 -20.50 -42.55
N GLU A 342 3.49 -19.75 -41.48
CA GLU A 342 4.87 -19.44 -41.06
C GLU A 342 5.61 -20.65 -40.46
N ARG A 343 4.91 -21.67 -39.94
CA ARG A 343 5.57 -22.90 -39.45
C ARG A 343 6.04 -23.85 -40.54
N LYS A 344 5.67 -23.64 -41.81
CA LYS A 344 6.11 -24.51 -42.93
C LYS A 344 7.41 -24.07 -43.61
N LEU A 345 7.93 -22.89 -43.29
CA LEU A 345 9.17 -22.39 -43.90
C LEU A 345 10.16 -21.96 -42.82
N LYS A 346 11.31 -22.65 -42.81
CA LYS A 346 12.56 -22.36 -42.10
C LYS A 346 12.69 -22.88 -40.66
N ARG A 347 13.28 -24.08 -40.55
CA ARG A 347 14.29 -24.38 -39.53
C ARG A 347 15.56 -24.88 -40.23
N PRO A 348 16.67 -24.12 -40.23
CA PRO A 348 17.99 -24.70 -40.45
C PRO A 348 18.35 -25.52 -39.20
N ARG A 349 18.81 -26.76 -39.40
CA ARG A 349 19.45 -27.56 -38.33
C ARG A 349 20.76 -26.87 -37.94
N ILE A 350 20.87 -26.44 -36.69
CA ILE A 350 22.16 -26.08 -36.09
C ILE A 350 22.72 -27.35 -35.47
N GLN A 351 23.88 -27.79 -35.97
CA GLN A 351 24.66 -28.91 -35.46
C GLN A 351 25.59 -28.35 -34.37
N GLY A 352 25.45 -28.87 -33.15
CA GLY A 352 26.21 -28.39 -31.99
C GLY A 352 27.69 -28.74 -32.10
N VAL A 353 28.56 -27.80 -31.72
CA VAL A 353 30.00 -28.01 -31.51
C VAL A 353 30.21 -28.46 -30.07
N VAL A 354 30.93 -29.57 -29.89
CA VAL A 354 31.32 -30.12 -28.58
C VAL A 354 32.54 -29.34 -28.09
N PHE A 355 32.48 -28.82 -26.86
CA PHE A 355 33.64 -28.31 -26.13
C PHE A 355 34.12 -29.38 -25.15
N GLU A 356 35.39 -29.75 -25.25
CA GLU A 356 36.08 -30.56 -24.22
C GLU A 356 36.44 -29.69 -23.01
N THR A 357 36.19 -30.21 -21.82
CA THR A 357 36.52 -29.59 -20.53
C THR A 357 37.94 -29.95 -20.11
N PRO A 358 38.72 -29.03 -19.51
CA PRO A 358 40.05 -29.34 -18.98
C PRO A 358 39.94 -30.06 -17.63
N GLU A 359 40.71 -31.14 -17.47
CA GLU A 359 40.88 -31.85 -16.20
C GLU A 359 41.87 -31.12 -15.29
N GLU A 360 41.54 -31.10 -14.01
CA GLU A 360 42.34 -30.52 -12.93
C GLU A 360 42.68 -31.62 -11.91
N ASN A 361 43.88 -31.48 -11.34
CA ASN A 361 44.44 -32.11 -10.13
C ASN A 361 45.37 -33.32 -10.32
N THR A 362 46.66 -33.13 -10.08
CA THR A 362 47.28 -33.33 -8.74
C THR A 362 48.80 -33.26 -8.87
N ASP A 363 49.43 -32.39 -8.07
CA ASP A 363 50.88 -32.24 -8.01
C ASP A 363 51.31 -32.54 -6.57
N GLN A 364 51.94 -33.70 -6.38
CA GLN A 364 52.85 -33.98 -5.26
C GLN A 364 53.56 -35.32 -5.52
N SER A 365 54.84 -35.25 -5.89
CA SER A 365 55.96 -35.85 -5.13
C SER A 365 57.20 -36.02 -6.01
N GLN A 366 58.34 -35.81 -5.35
CA GLN A 366 59.67 -35.74 -5.89
C GLN A 366 60.38 -37.10 -5.70
N ALA A 367 61.30 -37.40 -6.63
CA ALA A 367 62.45 -38.31 -6.52
C ALA A 367 62.37 -39.73 -7.15
N ASP A 368 63.34 -39.89 -8.06
CA ASP A 368 64.22 -41.05 -8.33
C ASP A 368 63.87 -42.18 -9.32
N ARG A 369 64.70 -42.19 -10.37
CA ARG A 369 65.47 -43.26 -11.03
C ARG A 369 64.82 -44.56 -11.57
N ASP A 370 65.27 -44.82 -12.80
CA ASP A 370 65.65 -46.11 -13.40
C ASP A 370 64.58 -47.08 -13.95
N SER A 371 64.40 -46.95 -15.28
CA SER A 371 64.69 -47.97 -16.30
C SER A 371 63.89 -49.30 -16.40
N LYS A 372 63.61 -49.64 -17.67
CA LYS A 372 63.53 -50.97 -18.31
C LYS A 372 62.19 -51.74 -18.36
N LYS A 373 61.74 -51.84 -19.63
CA LYS A 373 61.51 -53.07 -20.43
C LYS A 373 60.29 -53.98 -20.15
N THR A 374 59.37 -53.91 -21.11
CA THR A 374 58.85 -54.98 -21.98
C THR A 374 58.05 -56.19 -21.45
N LYS A 375 56.91 -56.37 -22.16
CA LYS A 375 56.36 -57.60 -22.80
C LYS A 375 55.45 -58.52 -21.96
N LYS A 376 54.19 -58.62 -22.44
CA LYS A 376 53.52 -59.82 -23.03
C LYS A 376 53.01 -60.80 -21.96
N GLU A 377 51.89 -61.49 -22.03
CA GLU A 377 51.04 -62.07 -23.10
C GLU A 377 49.77 -62.61 -22.36
N ASN A 378 48.55 -62.44 -22.88
CA ASN A 378 47.72 -63.43 -23.59
C ASN A 378 46.60 -64.15 -22.78
N LEU A 379 45.37 -64.04 -23.35
CA LEU A 379 44.35 -65.10 -23.63
C LEU A 379 43.65 -65.78 -22.42
N SER A 380 42.36 -65.50 -22.12
CA SER A 380 41.07 -66.13 -22.60
C SER A 380 40.85 -67.58 -22.09
N PRO A 381 39.67 -68.28 -22.13
CA PRO A 381 38.36 -67.99 -22.79
C PRO A 381 37.01 -68.52 -22.14
N TRP A 382 35.86 -67.84 -22.41
CA TRP A 382 34.48 -68.33 -22.78
C TRP A 382 33.68 -69.37 -21.89
N PRO A 383 32.37 -69.72 -22.11
CA PRO A 383 31.34 -69.28 -23.11
C PRO A 383 29.86 -69.01 -22.62
N ARG A 384 29.05 -68.47 -23.56
CA ARG A 384 27.58 -68.57 -23.95
C ARG A 384 26.52 -69.18 -22.98
N ASP A 385 25.23 -68.76 -22.94
CA ASP A 385 24.17 -68.89 -23.99
C ASP A 385 22.92 -67.99 -23.79
N PHE A 386 22.10 -67.88 -24.85
CA PHE A 386 20.85 -67.11 -25.03
C PHE A 386 19.58 -67.91 -24.72
N GLU A 387 18.49 -67.27 -24.25
CA GLU A 387 17.12 -67.44 -24.79
C GLU A 387 16.09 -66.39 -24.32
N LYS A 388 14.99 -66.24 -25.10
CA LYS A 388 14.04 -65.11 -25.20
C LYS A 388 12.76 -65.27 -24.35
N GLN A 389 12.13 -64.16 -23.92
CA GLN A 389 10.69 -63.77 -24.10
C GLN A 389 10.30 -62.55 -23.22
N HIS A 390 9.38 -61.69 -23.67
CA HIS A 390 8.92 -60.38 -23.13
C HIS A 390 7.39 -60.40 -22.87
N PRO A 391 6.68 -59.35 -22.33
CA PRO A 391 6.90 -58.31 -21.28
C PRO A 391 5.63 -58.24 -20.33
N PRO A 392 5.17 -57.15 -19.63
CA PRO A 392 5.67 -55.76 -19.44
C PRO A 392 5.55 -55.13 -18.01
N HIS A 393 6.06 -53.89 -17.91
CA HIS A 393 5.82 -52.80 -16.92
C HIS A 393 6.25 -53.04 -15.46
N SER A 394 6.84 -52.12 -14.70
CA SER A 394 7.33 -50.74 -14.92
C SER A 394 8.05 -50.37 -13.62
N LEU A 395 9.34 -50.02 -13.61
CA LEU A 395 9.98 -49.36 -12.47
C LEU A 395 11.29 -48.72 -12.95
N ARG A 396 11.29 -47.40 -13.13
CA ARG A 396 12.50 -46.62 -13.40
C ARG A 396 12.91 -45.93 -12.10
N VAL A 397 14.00 -46.45 -11.56
CA VAL A 397 14.92 -45.84 -10.60
C VAL A 397 15.15 -44.36 -10.93
N LYS A 398 15.11 -43.49 -9.92
CA LYS A 398 15.95 -42.29 -9.89
C LYS A 398 16.52 -42.07 -8.49
N LYS A 399 17.83 -41.84 -8.50
CA LYS A 399 18.76 -41.59 -7.40
C LYS A 399 18.38 -40.35 -6.58
N GLN A 400 18.80 -40.44 -5.32
CA GLN A 400 18.85 -39.45 -4.26
C GLN A 400 19.49 -38.11 -4.69
N PHE A 401 18.91 -37.03 -4.18
CA PHE A 401 19.63 -35.81 -3.78
C PHE A 401 18.98 -35.28 -2.47
N PHE A 402 19.84 -34.81 -1.57
CA PHE A 402 19.57 -34.34 -0.20
C PHE A 402 18.61 -33.14 -0.12
N PRO A 403 17.80 -33.01 0.96
CA PRO A 403 17.20 -31.75 1.36
C PRO A 403 17.79 -31.18 2.66
N ASP A 404 18.04 -29.87 2.65
CA ASP A 404 18.30 -29.02 3.82
C ASP A 404 16.98 -28.61 4.51
N PRO A 405 16.99 -28.31 5.82
CA PRO A 405 15.81 -28.37 6.67
C PRO A 405 15.15 -27.00 6.92
N CYS A 406 13.82 -26.97 6.92
CA CYS A 406 12.97 -26.35 7.96
C CYS A 406 11.57 -26.02 7.41
N SER A 407 10.74 -27.05 7.27
CA SER A 407 9.29 -26.92 7.23
C SER A 407 8.69 -28.27 7.63
N GLN A 408 8.17 -28.37 8.85
CA GLN A 408 7.22 -29.42 9.20
C GLN A 408 5.99 -28.79 9.85
N GLU A 409 4.89 -28.88 9.13
CA GLU A 409 3.52 -28.85 9.64
C GLU A 409 3.32 -30.05 10.56
N TRP A 410 2.75 -29.85 11.76
CA TRP A 410 2.19 -30.93 12.56
C TRP A 410 0.70 -30.66 12.80
N ASP A 411 -0.13 -31.48 12.17
CA ASP A 411 -1.48 -31.83 12.63
C ASP A 411 -1.46 -33.32 13.01
N LYS A 412 -1.66 -33.62 14.30
CA LYS A 412 -2.33 -34.85 14.78
C LYS A 412 -2.61 -34.77 16.28
N ALA A 413 -3.78 -35.28 16.63
CA ALA A 413 -4.47 -35.15 17.91
C ALA A 413 -3.93 -36.04 19.06
N ALA A 414 -4.01 -35.48 20.28
CA ALA A 414 -4.31 -36.06 21.62
C ALA A 414 -3.40 -37.19 22.18
N PRO A 415 -3.15 -37.22 23.52
CA PRO A 415 -4.19 -37.62 24.48
C PRO A 415 -4.21 -36.87 25.83
N PHE A 416 -5.37 -36.99 26.49
CA PHE A 416 -5.62 -36.74 27.92
C PHE A 416 -4.64 -37.49 28.84
N CYS A 417 -4.24 -36.87 29.96
CA CYS A 417 -4.22 -37.52 31.27
C CYS A 417 -4.20 -36.48 32.42
N GLU A 418 -5.02 -36.75 33.43
CA GLU A 418 -5.29 -35.96 34.62
C GLU A 418 -4.15 -36.00 35.64
N SER A 419 -4.02 -34.93 36.44
CA SER A 419 -3.77 -35.09 37.87
C SER A 419 -4.40 -33.95 38.65
N GLN A 420 -5.40 -34.31 39.44
CA GLN A 420 -6.17 -33.49 40.37
C GLN A 420 -5.30 -32.94 41.50
N LYS A 421 -5.57 -31.69 41.92
CA LYS A 421 -5.63 -31.31 43.34
C LYS A 421 -6.79 -30.33 43.54
N MET A 422 -7.85 -30.86 44.14
CA MET A 422 -8.99 -30.12 44.68
C MET A 422 -8.55 -29.16 45.79
N VAL A 423 -9.08 -27.94 45.78
CA VAL A 423 -9.52 -27.26 46.99
C VAL A 423 -10.93 -26.72 46.73
N THR A 424 -11.87 -27.27 47.49
CA THR A 424 -13.31 -27.00 47.46
C THR A 424 -13.63 -25.82 48.36
N VAL A 425 -14.34 -24.80 47.89
CA VAL A 425 -15.28 -24.01 48.71
C VAL A 425 -16.44 -23.55 47.83
N LEU A 426 -17.65 -24.01 48.18
CA LEU A 426 -18.94 -23.59 47.64
C LEU A 426 -19.75 -23.01 48.81
N THR A 427 -20.33 -21.81 48.60
CA THR A 427 -21.64 -21.28 49.12
C THR A 427 -21.89 -21.23 50.64
N ALA A 428 -22.55 -20.24 51.26
CA ALA A 428 -23.25 -19.00 50.88
C ALA A 428 -23.50 -18.15 52.18
N PRO A 429 -24.63 -17.42 52.38
CA PRO A 429 -24.70 -15.96 52.36
C PRO A 429 -25.04 -15.30 53.73
N LEU A 430 -24.80 -14.00 53.87
CA LEU A 430 -25.38 -13.17 54.93
C LEU A 430 -25.99 -11.91 54.30
N GLY A 431 -27.31 -11.79 54.41
CA GLY A 431 -28.04 -10.56 54.14
C GLY A 431 -28.18 -9.71 55.41
N PHE A 432 -28.38 -8.42 55.21
CA PHE A 432 -29.29 -7.63 56.05
C PHE A 432 -30.00 -6.60 55.18
N SER A 433 -31.26 -6.39 55.53
CA SER A 433 -32.36 -5.80 54.78
C SER A 433 -32.58 -4.33 55.18
N VAL A 434 -32.97 -3.48 54.22
CA VAL A 434 -33.84 -2.32 54.49
C VAL A 434 -34.84 -2.18 53.32
N GLN A 435 -36.08 -2.56 53.61
CA GLN A 435 -37.34 -2.21 52.95
C GLN A 435 -37.73 -0.75 53.29
N LEU A 436 -38.59 0.05 52.65
CA LEU A 436 -39.60 0.02 51.57
C LEU A 436 -39.97 1.53 51.39
N LYS A 437 -40.29 2.12 50.22
CA LYS A 437 -41.63 2.16 49.58
C LYS A 437 -41.57 3.12 48.38
N THR A 438 -42.19 2.71 47.28
CA THR A 438 -42.63 3.53 46.14
C THR A 438 -43.89 4.34 46.50
N PRO A 439 -44.32 5.26 45.61
CA PRO A 439 -45.48 4.89 44.81
C PRO A 439 -45.39 5.26 43.31
N ASP A 440 -46.05 4.43 42.52
CA ASP A 440 -46.46 4.64 41.13
C ASP A 440 -47.48 5.79 40.99
N GLU A 441 -47.45 6.52 39.88
CA GLU A 441 -48.47 6.44 38.81
C GLU A 441 -48.44 7.63 37.82
N LYS A 442 -48.50 7.26 36.52
CA LYS A 442 -49.23 7.88 35.38
C LYS A 442 -48.74 9.18 34.67
N PHE A 443 -48.26 8.96 33.44
CA PHE A 443 -48.81 9.47 32.16
C PHE A 443 -49.40 10.90 32.10
N ILE A 444 -48.82 11.78 31.27
CA ILE A 444 -49.43 12.42 30.07
C ILE A 444 -48.52 13.58 29.57
N SER A 445 -48.35 13.65 28.25
CA SER A 445 -47.72 14.73 27.46
C SER A 445 -48.37 16.11 27.61
N PRO A 446 -47.72 17.19 27.14
CA PRO A 446 -48.44 18.03 26.18
C PRO A 446 -47.59 18.61 25.02
N LYS A 447 -48.15 18.56 23.82
CA LYS A 447 -48.03 19.60 22.77
C LYS A 447 -49.33 20.45 22.79
N PRO A 448 -49.51 21.44 21.91
CA PRO A 448 -48.83 22.72 21.75
C PRO A 448 -49.80 23.88 22.13
N ARG A 449 -49.37 25.15 22.08
CA ARG A 449 -50.29 26.31 22.18
C ARG A 449 -49.94 27.37 21.13
N GLU A 450 -50.88 27.60 20.22
CA GLU A 450 -51.05 28.84 19.45
C GLU A 450 -51.85 29.86 20.29
N GLU A 451 -51.57 31.16 20.15
CA GLU A 451 -52.51 32.16 19.60
C GLU A 451 -51.98 33.62 19.72
N ILE A 452 -51.98 34.31 18.57
CA ILE A 452 -52.50 35.67 18.28
C ILE A 452 -51.85 36.94 18.88
N GLY A 453 -51.32 37.79 17.97
CA GLY A 453 -51.78 39.18 17.79
C GLY A 453 -50.81 40.34 18.09
N LEU A 454 -50.51 41.13 17.04
CA LEU A 454 -50.52 42.63 16.94
C LEU A 454 -49.36 43.23 16.12
N ASP A 455 -49.72 43.87 14.98
CA ASP A 455 -48.96 44.84 14.14
C ASP A 455 -48.46 46.08 14.93
N PRO A 456 -47.45 46.89 14.49
CA PRO A 456 -47.55 47.91 13.40
C PRO A 456 -46.18 48.32 12.75
N PRO A 457 -46.01 49.49 12.06
CA PRO A 457 -46.59 49.89 10.77
C PRO A 457 -45.59 50.53 9.74
N LEU A 458 -46.08 50.69 8.50
CA LEU A 458 -45.94 51.83 7.56
C LEU A 458 -44.59 52.27 6.95
N ILE A 459 -44.57 52.18 5.62
CA ILE A 459 -43.77 52.91 4.60
C ILE A 459 -44.47 54.24 4.25
N PRO A 460 -43.75 55.26 3.75
CA PRO A 460 -44.24 56.10 2.64
C PRO A 460 -43.29 56.00 1.41
N ARG A 461 -43.80 55.66 0.21
CA ARG A 461 -44.19 56.57 -0.91
C ARG A 461 -43.00 57.35 -1.50
N GLU A 462 -42.81 57.50 -2.81
CA GLU A 462 -43.69 57.39 -3.97
C GLU A 462 -42.84 57.36 -5.27
N ASP A 463 -43.50 56.97 -6.35
CA ASP A 463 -43.04 56.78 -7.74
C ASP A 463 -42.47 58.03 -8.45
N ASN A 464 -41.64 57.84 -9.48
CA ASN A 464 -42.03 58.00 -10.89
C ASN A 464 -40.86 58.26 -11.88
N ASN A 465 -40.99 57.63 -13.05
CA ASN A 465 -40.60 58.08 -14.40
C ASN A 465 -39.11 58.14 -14.83
N GLY A 466 -38.79 57.34 -15.87
CA GLY A 466 -37.72 57.66 -16.84
C GLY A 466 -38.10 58.87 -17.74
N PRO A 467 -37.35 59.25 -18.81
CA PRO A 467 -36.55 58.37 -19.67
C PRO A 467 -35.18 58.93 -20.21
N ALA A 468 -34.43 58.04 -20.88
CA ALA A 468 -33.63 58.19 -22.11
C ALA A 468 -32.58 59.31 -22.35
N ALA A 469 -31.54 58.88 -23.10
CA ALA A 469 -30.51 59.65 -23.86
C ALA A 469 -29.37 60.23 -23.00
N THR A 470 -28.08 60.18 -23.36
CA THR A 470 -27.40 60.07 -24.67
C THR A 470 -25.91 59.72 -24.46
N GLY A 471 -25.21 59.38 -25.55
CA GLY A 471 -23.79 58.98 -25.69
C GLY A 471 -22.70 59.83 -25.00
N ASP A 472 -21.41 59.64 -25.22
CA ASP A 472 -20.66 58.79 -26.13
C ASP A 472 -19.16 58.91 -25.72
N GLN A 473 -18.37 57.88 -26.02
CA GLN A 473 -16.95 57.91 -26.43
C GLN A 473 -15.75 58.39 -25.55
N SER A 474 -14.64 57.71 -25.87
CA SER A 474 -13.19 57.99 -25.69
C SER A 474 -12.60 57.63 -24.31
N ASP A 475 -11.79 56.58 -24.09
CA ASP A 475 -10.70 55.90 -24.81
C ASP A 475 -9.30 56.57 -24.56
N TRP A 476 -8.39 55.77 -23.96
CA TRP A 476 -6.89 55.82 -23.95
C TRP A 476 -6.05 56.51 -22.83
N ILE A 477 -5.32 55.64 -22.08
CA ILE A 477 -3.94 55.63 -21.48
C ILE A 477 -3.38 56.82 -20.67
N SER A 478 -2.92 56.53 -19.44
CA SER A 478 -1.48 56.43 -19.05
C SER A 478 -1.17 56.82 -17.60
N HIS A 479 -0.61 55.82 -16.89
CA HIS A 479 0.52 55.88 -15.95
C HIS A 479 0.50 56.68 -14.63
N ASP A 480 0.87 55.92 -13.59
CA ASP A 480 1.65 56.25 -12.37
C ASP A 480 0.92 56.65 -11.07
N SER A 481 1.03 55.73 -10.09
CA SER A 481 0.64 55.74 -8.65
C SER A 481 1.51 56.68 -7.78
N PRO A 482 1.42 56.75 -6.42
CA PRO A 482 0.43 56.36 -5.37
C PRO A 482 0.11 57.60 -4.44
N PRO A 483 -0.37 57.56 -3.14
CA PRO A 483 -0.56 56.47 -2.16
C PRO A 483 -1.81 56.51 -1.22
N SER A 484 -1.90 55.46 -0.39
CA SER A 484 -2.41 55.39 1.00
C SER A 484 -3.84 54.89 1.31
N HIS A 485 -3.85 53.65 1.87
CA HIS A 485 -4.53 53.12 3.06
C HIS A 485 -6.05 52.85 3.17
N SER A 486 -6.30 51.65 3.74
CA SER A 486 -7.43 51.19 4.58
C SER A 486 -8.55 50.43 3.85
N SER A 487 -8.50 49.10 3.76
CA SER A 487 -8.85 48.07 4.77
C SER A 487 -10.35 47.73 4.83
N LYS A 488 -10.67 46.49 4.40
CA LYS A 488 -11.57 45.53 5.07
C LYS A 488 -11.60 44.23 4.26
N ALA A 489 -10.84 43.24 4.72
CA ALA A 489 -10.87 41.87 4.22
C ALA A 489 -11.68 41.01 5.21
N ALA A 490 -12.62 40.22 4.68
CA ALA A 490 -13.29 39.13 5.36
C ALA A 490 -12.58 37.80 5.01
N PRO A 491 -12.56 36.80 5.91
CA PRO A 491 -11.66 35.66 5.80
C PRO A 491 -12.20 34.58 4.86
N LEU A 492 -11.46 34.26 3.81
CA LEU A 492 -11.64 33.04 3.02
C LEU A 492 -10.69 31.97 3.55
N LEU A 493 -11.28 30.87 4.03
CA LEU A 493 -10.59 29.62 4.37
C LEU A 493 -9.97 29.04 3.10
N VAL A 494 -8.65 29.20 2.95
CA VAL A 494 -7.88 28.66 1.83
C VAL A 494 -7.45 27.24 2.15
N THR A 495 -7.84 26.35 1.26
CA THR A 495 -7.59 24.91 1.23
C THR A 495 -6.10 24.65 0.92
N GLU A 496 -5.36 24.05 1.86
CA GLU A 496 -3.92 23.74 1.74
C GLU A 496 -3.57 22.75 0.61
N PHE A 497 -4.56 22.07 0.03
CA PHE A 497 -4.38 20.95 -0.91
C PHE A 497 -3.93 21.34 -2.32
N ARG A 498 -4.11 22.58 -2.77
CA ARG A 498 -3.67 23.01 -4.12
C ARG A 498 -2.17 23.27 -4.25
N SER A 499 -1.42 23.28 -3.14
CA SER A 499 0.00 23.65 -3.14
C SER A 499 0.97 22.51 -3.51
N LEU A 500 0.57 21.25 -3.28
CA LEU A 500 1.45 20.10 -3.54
C LEU A 500 1.59 19.81 -5.04
N ALA A 501 0.49 19.86 -5.80
CA ALA A 501 0.45 19.62 -7.26
C ALA A 501 1.46 20.48 -8.06
N LEU A 502 1.55 21.77 -7.73
CA LEU A 502 2.48 22.72 -8.38
C LEU A 502 3.94 22.51 -7.98
N LYS A 503 4.22 21.98 -6.79
CA LYS A 503 5.58 21.65 -6.33
C LYS A 503 6.18 20.49 -7.15
N TYR A 504 5.35 19.52 -7.54
CA TYR A 504 5.80 18.33 -8.28
C TYR A 504 6.24 18.60 -9.73
N LEU A 505 5.64 19.59 -10.40
CA LEU A 505 5.96 19.90 -11.80
C LEU A 505 7.18 20.82 -11.96
N LEU A 506 7.58 21.53 -10.91
CA LEU A 506 8.59 22.57 -10.94
C LEU A 506 9.89 22.22 -10.21
N THR A 507 10.08 20.95 -9.79
CA THR A 507 11.35 20.53 -9.18
C THR A 507 12.32 20.07 -10.28
N PRO A 508 13.31 20.89 -10.71
CA PRO A 508 14.29 20.47 -11.70
C PRO A 508 15.14 19.31 -11.18
N VAL A 509 15.39 18.33 -12.05
CA VAL A 509 16.17 17.08 -11.81
C VAL A 509 17.66 17.33 -11.46
N ASN A 510 18.11 18.58 -11.42
CA ASN A 510 19.51 18.96 -11.23
C ASN A 510 19.79 19.66 -9.89
N PHE A 511 19.12 19.27 -8.80
CA PHE A 511 19.44 19.74 -7.44
C PHE A 511 20.10 18.64 -6.60
N PHE A 512 21.23 18.11 -7.06
CA PHE A 512 22.12 17.26 -6.25
C PHE A 512 23.16 18.06 -5.44
N GLN A 513 22.95 19.37 -5.27
CA GLN A 513 23.83 20.28 -4.51
C GLN A 513 23.07 21.25 -3.60
N ALA A 514 21.97 20.81 -2.98
CA ALA A 514 21.47 21.53 -1.80
C ALA A 514 22.44 21.21 -0.64
N GLY A 515 23.43 22.08 -0.44
CA GLY A 515 24.33 22.00 0.71
C GLY A 515 23.55 22.10 2.01
N PHE A 516 24.00 21.34 3.01
CA PHE A 516 23.49 21.35 4.38
C PHE A 516 23.17 22.77 4.86
N SER A 517 21.92 23.02 5.26
CA SER A 517 21.55 24.26 5.92
C SER A 517 21.11 23.97 7.35
N SER A 518 22.06 24.03 8.29
CA SER A 518 21.73 23.89 9.72
C SER A 518 20.68 24.91 10.16
N LYS A 519 20.67 26.11 9.56
CA LYS A 519 19.71 27.17 9.85
C LYS A 519 18.25 26.80 9.53
N SER A 520 18.02 26.04 8.45
CA SER A 520 16.68 25.55 8.08
C SER A 520 16.18 24.53 9.10
N PHE A 521 17.06 23.59 9.46
CA PHE A 521 16.80 22.58 10.47
C PHE A 521 16.49 23.21 11.84
N ASP A 522 17.36 24.12 12.31
CA ASP A 522 17.24 24.76 13.62
C ASP A 522 15.91 25.53 13.75
N GLN A 523 15.50 26.26 12.70
CA GLN A 523 14.20 26.98 12.67
C GLN A 523 13.00 26.03 12.73
N GLN A 524 13.04 24.91 12.01
CA GLN A 524 11.96 23.93 12.02
C GLN A 524 11.85 23.22 13.37
N VAL A 525 12.99 22.89 13.98
CA VAL A 525 13.07 22.33 15.33
C VAL A 525 12.55 23.32 16.36
N GLU A 526 12.96 24.59 16.31
CA GLU A 526 12.46 25.63 17.22
C GLU A 526 10.94 25.76 17.11
N LYS A 527 10.40 25.82 15.89
CA LYS A 527 8.95 25.89 15.66
C LYS A 527 8.20 24.68 16.23
N TYR A 528 8.76 23.48 16.12
CA TYR A 528 8.14 22.26 16.67
C TYR A 528 8.06 22.27 18.20
N HIS A 529 9.09 22.82 18.86
CA HIS A 529 9.17 22.89 20.33
C HIS A 529 8.57 24.16 20.95
N GLN A 530 8.13 25.13 20.14
CA GLN A 530 7.39 26.28 20.65
C GLN A 530 6.00 25.82 21.12
N PRO A 531 5.61 26.11 22.38
CA PRO A 531 4.24 25.90 22.81
C PRO A 531 3.34 26.77 21.93
N SER A 532 2.32 26.17 21.31
CA SER A 532 1.24 26.92 20.69
C SER A 532 0.61 27.81 21.76
N LEU A 533 1.06 29.07 21.87
CA LEU A 533 0.39 30.11 22.61
C LEU A 533 -0.85 30.51 21.82
N LYS A 534 -1.91 29.70 21.91
CA LYS A 534 -3.29 30.07 21.62
C LYS A 534 -4.25 29.29 22.50
#